data_AF-A0A101MBR6-F1
#
_entry.id   AF-A0A101MBR6-F1
#
_cell.length_a   1.000
_cell.length_b   1.000
_cell.length_c   1.000
_cell.angle_alpha   90.00
_cell.angle_beta   90.00
_cell.angle_gamma   90.00
#
_symmetry.space_group_name_H-M   'P 1'
#
loop_
_entity.id
_entity.type
_entity.pdbx_description
1 polymer ?
#
loop_
_entity_poly.entity_id
_entity_poly.type
_entity_poly.pdbx_seq_one_letter_code
_entity_poly.pdbx_strand_id
1 'polypeptide(L)'
;MHSLRRTVHFYGSRVNVISPWYVKTNILSEEAFNHVSNVGVEFAKAEDAGQCLLRILGDVNINGHSLFVSGRKWAHNGYLDLDLEDYPQSPLIQEIQEDQMKSAPVSLGLFA
;
A
#
# COMPACT_ATOMS: atom_id res chain seq x y z
N MET A 1 2.01 -12.01 -1.62
CA MET A 1 3.36 -11.41 -1.71
C MET A 1 3.65 -10.60 -0.42
N HIS A 2 3.38 -11.14 0.78
CA HIS A 2 3.51 -10.42 2.06
C HIS A 2 4.83 -10.67 2.80
N SER A 3 5.71 -11.54 2.29
CA SER A 3 7.02 -11.83 2.90
C SER A 3 8.06 -10.75 2.61
N LEU A 4 8.05 -10.14 1.42
CA LEU A 4 9.13 -9.24 0.97
C LEU A 4 9.33 -8.04 1.91
N ARG A 5 8.24 -7.36 2.28
CA ARG A 5 8.31 -6.17 3.15
C ARG A 5 8.90 -6.42 4.55
N ARG A 6 8.81 -7.66 5.01
CA ARG A 6 9.30 -8.10 6.33
C ARG A 6 10.74 -8.57 6.26
N THR A 7 11.24 -9.00 5.09
CA THR A 7 12.61 -9.49 4.95
C THR A 7 13.57 -8.44 4.40
N VAL A 8 13.15 -7.60 3.45
CA VAL A 8 14.14 -6.78 2.71
C VAL A 8 14.63 -5.54 3.45
N HIS A 9 13.94 -5.12 4.51
CA HIS A 9 14.39 -4.01 5.35
C HIS A 9 15.67 -4.32 6.12
N PHE A 10 15.96 -5.60 6.37
CA PHE A 10 17.25 -6.03 6.91
C PHE A 10 18.43 -5.76 5.97
N TYR A 11 18.15 -5.51 4.69
CA TYR A 11 19.14 -5.20 3.66
C TYR A 11 19.07 -3.74 3.18
N GLY A 12 18.45 -2.86 3.97
CA GLY A 12 18.37 -1.43 3.68
C GLY A 12 17.31 -1.04 2.65
N SER A 13 16.44 -1.97 2.23
CA SER A 13 15.33 -1.68 1.32
C SER A 13 14.00 -1.59 2.05
N ARG A 14 13.17 -0.59 1.76
CA ARG A 14 11.79 -0.52 2.28
C ARG A 14 10.81 -0.90 1.19
N VAL A 15 9.76 -1.63 1.55
CA VAL A 15 8.69 -2.01 0.63
C VAL A 15 7.36 -1.57 1.22
N ASN A 16 6.61 -0.83 0.43
CA ASN A 16 5.26 -0.37 0.77
C ASN A 16 4.37 -0.55 -0.46
N VAL A 17 3.06 -0.56 -0.25
CA VAL A 17 2.06 -0.68 -1.32
C VAL A 17 1.28 0.63 -1.41
N ILE A 18 1.06 1.12 -2.63
CA ILE A 18 0.09 2.18 -2.91
C ILE A 18 -1.10 1.52 -3.60
N SER A 19 -2.25 1.54 -2.95
CA SER A 19 -3.50 0.94 -3.44
C SER A 19 -4.43 2.05 -3.91
N PRO A 20 -4.57 2.29 -5.23
CA PRO A 20 -5.42 3.37 -5.72
C PRO A 20 -6.90 3.00 -5.70
N TRP A 21 -7.73 3.93 -5.23
CA TRP A 21 -9.15 4.03 -5.59
C TRP A 21 -9.32 4.32 -7.09
N TYR A 22 -10.54 4.58 -7.55
CA TYR A 22 -10.73 5.12 -8.90
C TYR A 22 -9.95 6.43 -9.06
N VAL A 23 -8.86 6.36 -9.81
CA VAL A 23 -8.05 7.50 -10.25
C VAL A 23 -8.29 7.64 -11.75
N LYS A 24 -8.67 8.84 -12.19
CA LYS A 24 -8.84 9.11 -13.62
C LYS A 24 -7.46 9.12 -14.31
N THR A 25 -7.18 8.08 -15.09
CA THR A 25 -5.94 7.90 -15.86
C THR A 25 -6.27 7.57 -17.32
N ASN A 26 -5.26 7.34 -18.16
CA ASN A 26 -5.48 6.96 -19.57
C ASN A 26 -5.73 5.45 -19.76
N ILE A 27 -5.90 4.68 -18.68
CA ILE A 27 -6.11 3.22 -18.74
C ILE A 27 -7.53 2.87 -19.25
N LEU A 28 -8.53 3.70 -18.93
CA LEU A 28 -9.92 3.50 -19.32
C LEU A 28 -10.41 4.65 -20.21
N SER A 29 -11.48 4.41 -20.97
CA SER A 29 -12.12 5.44 -21.80
C SER A 29 -12.81 6.52 -20.95
N GLU A 30 -13.03 7.70 -21.53
CA GLU A 30 -13.80 8.76 -20.87
C GLU A 30 -15.23 8.31 -20.55
N GLU A 31 -15.85 7.52 -21.43
CA GLU A 31 -17.18 6.96 -21.21
C GLU A 31 -17.25 6.09 -19.94
N ALA A 32 -16.24 5.24 -19.72
CA ALA A 32 -16.15 4.40 -18.53
C ALA A 32 -16.00 5.26 -17.25
N PHE A 33 -15.19 6.31 -17.29
CA PHE A 33 -15.09 7.25 -16.16
C PHE A 33 -16.40 8.02 -15.93
N ASN A 34 -17.05 8.48 -17.00
CA ASN A 34 -18.32 9.19 -16.89
C ASN A 34 -19.40 8.31 -16.26
N HIS A 35 -19.46 7.03 -16.62
CA HIS A 35 -20.35 6.07 -15.97
C HIS A 35 -20.12 5.98 -14.46
N VAL A 36 -18.85 5.86 -14.03
CA VAL A 36 -18.48 5.79 -12.61
C VAL A 36 -18.84 7.08 -11.87
N SER A 37 -18.59 8.27 -12.43
CA SER A 37 -19.01 9.53 -11.79
C SER A 37 -20.52 9.70 -11.73
N ASN A 38 -21.25 9.24 -12.74
CA ASN A 38 -22.72 9.39 -12.80
C ASN A 38 -23.45 8.61 -11.71
N VAL A 39 -22.83 7.55 -11.15
CA VAL A 39 -23.34 6.82 -9.99
C VAL A 39 -22.87 7.39 -8.65
N GLY A 40 -22.25 8.57 -8.66
CA GLY A 40 -21.86 9.32 -7.44
C GLY A 40 -20.49 8.94 -6.87
N VAL A 41 -19.66 8.20 -7.62
CA VAL A 41 -18.28 7.92 -7.20
C VAL A 41 -17.42 9.17 -7.40
N GLU A 42 -16.81 9.62 -6.31
CA GLU A 42 -15.77 10.65 -6.33
C GLU A 42 -14.43 10.00 -6.67
N PHE A 43 -13.76 10.53 -7.69
CA PHE A 43 -12.43 10.10 -8.10
C PHE A 43 -11.35 10.65 -7.18
N ALA A 44 -10.33 9.84 -6.92
CA ALA A 44 -9.05 10.32 -6.41
C ALA A 44 -8.29 11.03 -7.54
N LYS A 45 -7.42 11.97 -7.18
CA LYS A 45 -6.59 12.69 -8.15
C LYS A 45 -5.24 11.99 -8.34
N ALA A 46 -4.65 12.11 -9.52
CA ALA A 46 -3.33 11.54 -9.78
C ALA A 46 -2.26 12.18 -8.89
N GLU A 47 -2.41 13.47 -8.58
CA GLU A 47 -1.53 14.20 -7.66
C GLU A 47 -1.55 13.61 -6.25
N ASP A 48 -2.70 13.08 -5.80
CA ASP A 48 -2.83 12.48 -4.47
C ASP A 48 -1.98 11.20 -4.37
N ALA A 49 -1.86 10.43 -5.45
CA ALA A 49 -0.92 9.30 -5.52
C ALA A 49 0.54 9.74 -5.46
N GLY A 50 0.88 10.85 -6.12
CA GLY A 50 2.21 11.46 -6.03
C GLY A 50 2.54 11.93 -4.60
N GLN A 51 1.58 12.57 -3.92
CA GLN A 51 1.75 12.97 -2.51
C GLN A 51 1.89 11.77 -1.58
N CYS A 52 1.13 10.70 -1.82
CA CYS A 52 1.28 9.44 -1.10
C CYS A 52 2.69 8.84 -1.26
N LEU A 53 3.24 8.85 -2.48
CA LEU A 53 4.62 8.41 -2.72
C LEU A 53 5.64 9.30 -1.99
N LEU A 54 5.49 10.62 -2.05
CA LEU A 54 6.38 11.55 -1.35
C LEU A 54 6.35 11.33 0.17
N ARG A 55 5.20 10.99 0.75
CA ARG A 55 5.08 10.63 2.17
C ARG A 55 5.90 9.38 2.52
N ILE A 56 5.87 8.35 1.69
CA ILE A 56 6.65 7.11 1.88
C ILE A 56 8.14 7.39 1.74
N LEU A 57 8.53 8.22 0.77
CA LEU A 57 9.94 8.56 0.53
C LEU A 57 10.51 9.47 1.61
N GLY A 58 9.75 10.46 2.06
CA GLY A 58 10.18 11.47 3.03
C GLY A 58 10.27 10.96 4.48
N ASP A 59 9.58 9.87 4.82
CA ASP A 59 9.63 9.27 6.14
C ASP A 59 10.22 7.86 6.08
N VAL A 60 11.43 7.75 6.60
CA VAL A 60 12.20 6.51 6.62
C VAL A 60 11.62 5.45 7.55
N ASN A 61 10.67 5.80 8.43
CA ASN A 61 10.03 4.86 9.33
C ASN A 61 8.88 4.09 8.66
N ILE A 62 8.40 4.52 7.49
CA ILE A 62 7.34 3.81 6.77
C ILE A 62 7.93 2.60 6.05
N ASN A 63 7.68 1.40 6.58
CA ASN A 63 7.98 0.15 5.91
C ASN A 63 6.89 -0.88 6.13
N GLY A 64 6.48 -1.54 5.05
CA GLY A 64 5.51 -2.62 5.06
C GLY A 64 4.05 -2.19 5.02
N HIS A 65 3.76 -0.90 4.95
CA HIS A 65 2.40 -0.34 4.94
C HIS A 65 1.73 -0.45 3.57
N SER A 66 0.40 -0.54 3.54
CA SER A 66 -0.40 -0.33 2.33
C SER A 66 -1.22 0.95 2.48
N LEU A 67 -0.79 1.98 1.77
CA LEU A 67 -1.47 3.26 1.77
C LEU A 67 -2.55 3.29 0.68
N PHE A 68 -3.75 3.67 1.06
CA PHE A 68 -4.89 3.77 0.17
C PHE A 68 -5.06 5.20 -0.35
N VAL A 69 -4.85 5.39 -1.66
CA VAL A 69 -5.15 6.66 -2.33
C VAL A 69 -6.65 6.72 -2.56
N SER A 70 -7.31 7.75 -2.03
CA SER A 70 -8.77 7.79 -1.88
C SER A 70 -9.37 9.08 -2.43
N GLY A 71 -10.70 9.10 -2.60
CA GLY A 71 -11.43 10.36 -2.74
C GLY A 71 -11.25 11.24 -1.49
N ARG A 72 -11.34 12.56 -1.65
CA ARG A 72 -11.06 13.51 -0.57
C ARG A 72 -12.14 13.57 0.50
N LYS A 73 -13.34 13.03 0.19
CA LYS A 73 -14.39 12.78 1.18
C LYS A 73 -13.98 11.85 2.34
N TRP A 74 -12.97 10.99 2.15
CA TRP A 74 -12.46 10.09 3.20
C TRP A 74 -11.14 10.55 3.80
N ALA A 75 -10.26 11.14 2.98
CA ALA A 75 -8.98 11.67 3.44
C ALA A 75 -8.71 13.04 2.84
N HIS A 76 -8.55 14.04 3.69
CA HIS A 76 -8.28 15.41 3.27
C HIS A 76 -7.06 15.52 2.34
N ASN A 77 -6.00 14.75 2.63
CA ASN A 77 -4.75 14.72 1.87
C ASN A 77 -4.80 13.80 0.63
N GLY A 78 -5.95 13.17 0.35
CA GLY A 78 -6.14 12.28 -0.80
C GLY A 78 -5.60 10.86 -0.63
N TYR A 79 -5.07 10.51 0.54
CA TYR A 79 -4.72 9.13 0.90
C TYR A 79 -4.80 8.92 2.41
N LEU A 80 -4.93 7.66 2.83
CA LEU A 80 -4.84 7.25 4.22
C LEU A 80 -4.09 5.92 4.37
N ASP A 81 -3.48 5.73 5.53
CA ASP A 81 -2.97 4.44 5.94
C ASP A 81 -4.10 3.67 6.62
N LEU A 82 -4.40 2.46 6.12
CA LEU A 82 -5.51 1.66 6.63
C LEU A 82 -5.06 0.68 7.72
N ASP A 83 -3.74 0.48 7.89
CA ASP A 83 -3.17 -0.45 8.87
C ASP A 83 -3.79 -1.86 8.79
N LEU A 84 -3.91 -2.41 7.57
CA LEU A 84 -4.52 -3.71 7.27
C LEU A 84 -3.49 -4.81 7.04
N GLU A 85 -2.26 -4.53 7.46
CA GLU A 85 -1.09 -5.33 7.15
C GLU A 85 -0.88 -6.47 8.14
N ASP A 86 -1.20 -6.21 9.40
CA ASP A 86 -1.09 -7.14 10.51
C ASP A 86 -2.48 -7.39 11.09
N TYR A 87 -2.73 -8.65 11.45
CA TYR A 87 -4.03 -9.09 11.97
C TYR A 87 -3.84 -9.61 13.39
N PRO A 88 -3.53 -8.74 14.37
CA PRO A 88 -3.15 -9.18 15.70
C PRO A 88 -4.28 -9.93 16.43
N GLN A 89 -5.53 -9.80 15.96
CA GLN A 89 -6.68 -10.48 16.52
C GLN A 89 -6.90 -11.90 15.95
N SER A 90 -6.09 -12.35 14.98
CA SER A 90 -6.24 -13.65 14.33
C SER A 90 -4.99 -14.53 14.56
N PRO A 91 -5.03 -15.47 15.52
CA PRO A 91 -3.90 -16.38 15.78
C PRO A 91 -3.47 -17.17 14.54
N LEU A 92 -4.43 -17.60 13.72
CA LEU A 92 -4.13 -18.32 12.46
C LEU A 92 -3.36 -17.45 11.46
N ILE A 93 -3.77 -16.18 11.28
CA ILE A 93 -3.08 -15.28 10.34
C ILE A 93 -1.68 -14.96 10.87
N GLN A 94 -1.52 -14.79 12.18
CA GLN A 94 -0.20 -14.61 12.78
C GLN A 94 0.72 -15.79 12.51
N GLU A 95 0.27 -17.03 12.76
CA GLU A 95 1.07 -18.24 12.49
C GLU A 95 1.51 -18.30 11.02
N ILE A 96 0.59 -18.04 10.08
CA ILE A 96 0.91 -18.00 8.65
C ILE A 96 1.95 -16.91 8.33
N GLN A 97 1.85 -15.74 8.95
CA GLN A 97 2.78 -14.62 8.74
C GLN A 97 4.17 -14.92 9.32
N GLU A 98 4.25 -15.58 10.47
CA GLU A 98 5.50 -16.04 11.06
C GLU A 98 6.16 -17.12 10.19
N ASP A 99 5.39 -18.09 9.69
CA ASP A 99 5.89 -19.16 8.82
C ASP A 99 6.51 -18.63 7.52
N GLN A 100 5.97 -17.54 6.97
CA GLN A 100 6.53 -16.86 5.80
C GLN A 100 7.93 -16.29 6.02
N MET A 101 8.32 -16.08 7.27
CA MET A 101 9.62 -15.53 7.66
C MET A 101 10.64 -16.59 8.05
N LYS A 102 10.20 -17.81 8.41
CA LYS A 102 11.07 -18.89 8.89
C LYS A 102 12.16 -19.29 7.90
N SER A 103 11.87 -19.26 6.59
CA SER A 103 12.83 -19.63 5.54
C SER A 103 13.80 -18.52 5.15
N ALA A 104 13.63 -17.31 5.70
CA ALA A 104 14.50 -16.17 5.44
C ALA A 104 15.16 -15.66 6.73
N PRO A 105 16.09 -16.43 7.34
CA PRO A 105 16.83 -15.97 8.51
C PRO A 105 17.52 -14.64 8.20
N VAL A 106 17.29 -13.65 9.05
CA VAL A 106 17.91 -12.31 8.96
C VAL A 106 19.43 -12.39 8.88
N SER A 107 20.02 -13.42 9.49
CA SER A 107 21.46 -13.70 9.47
C SER A 107 22.01 -14.08 8.09
N LEU A 108 21.17 -14.45 7.12
CA LEU A 108 21.60 -15.01 5.83
C LEU A 108 21.71 -14.00 4.69
N GLY A 109 21.46 -12.70 4.84
CA GLY A 109 21.61 -11.81 3.68
C GLY A 109 20.52 -12.03 2.61
N LEU A 110 20.22 -11.04 1.76
CA LEU A 110 19.46 -11.30 0.53
C LEU A 110 20.34 -12.00 -0.54
N PHE A 111 21.66 -12.09 -0.26
CA PHE A 111 22.72 -12.46 -1.20
C PHE A 111 23.82 -13.34 -0.56
N ALA A 112 23.64 -13.92 0.63
CA ALA A 112 24.62 -14.91 1.13
C ALA A 112 24.36 -16.31 0.56
#